data_AF-A0A1X7LUX5-F1
#
_entry.id   AF-A0A1X7LUX5-F1
#
_cell.length_a   1.000
_cell.length_b   1.000
_cell.length_c   1.000
_cell.angle_alpha   90.00
_cell.angle_beta   90.00
_cell.angle_gamma   90.00
#
_symmetry.space_group_name_H-M   'P 1'
#
loop_
_entity.id
_entity.type
_entity.pdbx_description
1 polymer ?
#
loop_
_entity_poly.entity_id
_entity_poly.type
_entity_poly.pdbx_seq_one_letter_code
_entity_poly.pdbx_strand_id
1 'polypeptide(L)'
;MRKLALLFPGQGSQYIGMGKELLDESAAARELFAEASEVLGLDLQQLIFQGSTEELTRTENAQPALLAVSTALFHAYMDDIGVEPICLAGHSLGEFSALTSAGAIPFADALRLVRRRGQLMQEAAAEGLGAMCAIMGSQPEQVERTCLNVSADMNRSVVISNYNSSTQLVISGHREAVEAAAKQLEQGGARIAFLKVSAPFHSPLMQDAAARFEEELAACTYHPFRWPVLSNVTGKPYESLEQIVPYLTKQLTAPVRWDLTMRELLAAGVAVAAELGPKQVLTQFVRTDAKSITCYPYEKTLERGQLKEELAGEIKDEAKRRRTNNVVTRCLAAAVCTRNRNWDLEEYERGFVAPYRQVQHLQQQLDESGEEPTKEQMQEALEHLRQMFVTKRVPEQEQQERFAEILRLTGTTELFSSLLQQESH
;
A
#
# COMPACT_ATOMS: atom_id res chain seq x y z
N MET A 1 16.89 -2.47 -13.77
CA MET A 1 16.19 -3.07 -12.62
C MET A 1 14.85 -3.58 -13.06
N ARG A 2 14.47 -4.77 -12.58
CA ARG A 2 13.15 -5.31 -12.84
C ARG A 2 12.09 -4.48 -12.14
N LYS A 3 10.93 -4.35 -12.78
CA LYS A 3 9.80 -3.61 -12.23
C LYS A 3 9.07 -4.51 -11.24
N LEU A 4 8.94 -4.02 -10.00
CA LEU A 4 8.33 -4.71 -8.88
C LEU A 4 6.96 -4.10 -8.55
N ALA A 5 5.99 -4.94 -8.20
CA ALA A 5 4.74 -4.52 -7.56
C ALA A 5 4.57 -5.18 -6.18
N LEU A 6 3.98 -4.47 -5.22
CA LEU A 6 3.57 -5.07 -3.95
C LEU A 6 2.05 -5.24 -3.93
N LEU A 7 1.61 -6.42 -3.51
CA LEU A 7 0.22 -6.86 -3.53
C LEU A 7 -0.24 -7.13 -2.10
N PHE A 8 -1.46 -6.72 -1.77
CA PHE A 8 -2.01 -6.87 -0.42
C PHE A 8 -3.30 -7.68 -0.43
N PRO A 9 -3.37 -8.83 0.27
CA PRO A 9 -4.56 -9.68 0.26
C PRO A 9 -5.71 -9.05 1.06
N GLY A 10 -6.92 -9.51 0.74
CA GLY A 10 -8.15 -9.12 1.43
C GLY A 10 -8.71 -10.20 2.35
N GLN A 11 -9.97 -9.99 2.75
CA GLN A 11 -10.71 -10.92 3.62
C GLN A 11 -10.79 -12.34 3.03
N GLY A 12 -10.65 -13.35 3.90
CA GLY A 12 -10.51 -14.77 3.55
C GLY A 12 -9.06 -15.29 3.71
N SER A 13 -8.09 -14.39 3.71
CA SER A 13 -6.68 -14.72 3.93
C SER A 13 -6.31 -14.90 5.40
N GLN A 14 -7.11 -14.35 6.33
CA GLN A 14 -6.81 -14.43 7.77
C GLN A 14 -6.79 -15.87 8.31
N TYR A 15 -5.98 -16.08 9.35
CA TYR A 15 -5.94 -17.32 10.14
C TYR A 15 -5.33 -17.04 11.52
N ILE A 16 -5.65 -17.87 12.52
CA ILE A 16 -5.08 -17.73 13.87
C ILE A 16 -3.56 -17.92 13.84
N GLY A 17 -2.82 -16.97 14.40
CA GLY A 17 -1.36 -16.98 14.43
C GLY A 17 -0.69 -16.24 13.27
N MET A 18 -1.45 -15.66 12.32
CA MET A 18 -0.87 -14.87 11.22
C MET A 18 -0.02 -13.70 11.76
N GLY A 19 1.13 -13.43 11.15
CA GLY A 19 2.05 -12.36 11.58
C GLY A 19 2.89 -12.66 12.84
N LYS A 20 2.68 -13.80 13.52
CA LYS A 20 3.42 -14.12 14.76
C LYS A 20 4.94 -14.18 14.56
N GLU A 21 5.41 -14.85 13.51
CA GLU A 21 6.85 -14.94 13.21
C GLU A 21 7.50 -13.56 13.05
N LEU A 22 6.82 -12.64 12.38
CA LEU A 22 7.32 -11.27 12.23
C LEU A 22 7.39 -10.55 13.58
N LEU A 23 6.38 -10.72 14.45
CA LEU A 23 6.37 -10.09 15.76
C LEU A 23 7.44 -10.66 16.70
N ASP A 24 7.76 -11.94 16.58
CA ASP A 24 8.85 -12.56 17.33
C ASP A 24 10.22 -11.99 16.90
N GLU A 25 10.37 -11.63 15.62
CA GLU A 25 11.63 -11.14 15.02
C GLU A 25 11.82 -9.61 15.07
N SER A 26 10.75 -8.81 15.02
CA SER A 26 10.82 -7.35 14.83
C SER A 26 10.19 -6.56 15.98
N ALA A 27 10.98 -5.67 16.59
CA ALA A 27 10.49 -4.73 17.61
C ALA A 27 9.50 -3.71 17.03
N ALA A 28 9.80 -3.17 15.84
CA ALA A 28 8.92 -2.23 15.14
C ALA A 28 7.56 -2.85 14.81
N ALA A 29 7.53 -4.14 14.44
CA ALA A 29 6.27 -4.85 14.22
C ALA A 29 5.45 -4.99 15.51
N ARG A 30 6.10 -5.22 16.67
CA ARG A 30 5.42 -5.27 17.97
C ARG A 30 4.83 -3.91 18.36
N GLU A 31 5.57 -2.83 18.13
CA GLU A 31 5.10 -1.45 18.38
C GLU A 31 3.89 -1.11 17.51
N LEU A 32 3.93 -1.45 16.21
CA LEU A 32 2.82 -1.24 15.29
C LEU A 32 1.55 -2.00 15.73
N PHE A 33 1.69 -3.23 16.23
CA PHE A 33 0.55 -3.99 16.76
C PHE A 33 0.03 -3.43 18.08
N ALA A 34 0.90 -2.84 18.91
CA ALA A 34 0.50 -2.14 20.12
C ALA A 34 -0.31 -0.87 19.77
N GLU A 35 0.19 -0.05 18.84
CA GLU A 35 -0.53 1.11 18.30
C GLU A 35 -1.89 0.69 17.74
N ALA A 36 -1.93 -0.40 16.95
CA ALA A 36 -3.18 -0.89 16.39
C ALA A 36 -4.19 -1.28 17.48
N SER A 37 -3.72 -1.88 18.57
CA SER A 37 -4.56 -2.27 19.70
C SER A 37 -5.09 -1.03 20.45
N GLU A 38 -4.25 -0.02 20.65
CA GLU A 38 -4.64 1.26 21.27
C GLU A 38 -5.67 2.01 20.42
N VAL A 39 -5.43 2.14 19.11
CA VAL A 39 -6.32 2.83 18.17
C VAL A 39 -7.69 2.17 18.10
N LEU A 40 -7.73 0.84 18.12
CA LEU A 40 -8.97 0.06 18.03
C LEU A 40 -9.67 -0.11 19.39
N GLY A 41 -8.98 0.16 20.51
CA GLY A 41 -9.48 -0.12 21.85
C GLY A 41 -9.73 -1.60 22.13
N LEU A 42 -9.00 -2.50 21.46
CA LEU A 42 -9.11 -3.95 21.60
C LEU A 42 -7.73 -4.60 21.51
N ASP A 43 -7.52 -5.72 22.21
CA ASP A 43 -6.26 -6.47 22.14
C ASP A 43 -6.17 -7.24 20.81
N LEU A 44 -5.56 -6.61 19.81
CA LEU A 44 -5.49 -7.15 18.46
C LEU A 44 -4.58 -8.39 18.39
N GLN A 45 -3.52 -8.42 19.21
CA GLN A 45 -2.62 -9.58 19.30
C GLN A 45 -3.34 -10.79 19.88
N GLN A 46 -4.09 -10.61 20.97
CA GLN A 46 -4.88 -11.67 21.56
C GLN A 46 -5.91 -12.21 20.57
N LEU A 47 -6.62 -11.32 19.86
CA LEU A 47 -7.59 -11.69 18.82
C LEU A 47 -6.95 -12.53 17.69
N ILE A 48 -5.76 -12.15 17.22
CA ILE A 48 -5.08 -12.83 16.11
C ILE A 48 -4.41 -14.13 16.55
N PHE A 49 -3.81 -14.20 17.73
CA PHE A 49 -2.97 -15.33 18.15
C PHE A 49 -3.69 -16.37 19.01
N GLN A 50 -4.67 -15.94 19.81
CA GLN A 50 -5.33 -16.79 20.80
C GLN A 50 -6.86 -16.75 20.69
N GLY A 51 -7.40 -15.89 19.83
CA GLY A 51 -8.84 -15.81 19.56
C GLY A 51 -9.37 -17.04 18.83
N SER A 52 -10.69 -17.07 18.65
CA SER A 52 -11.35 -18.11 17.84
C SER A 52 -11.34 -17.73 16.36
N THR A 53 -11.39 -18.74 15.48
CA THR A 53 -11.49 -18.49 14.03
C THR A 53 -12.78 -17.75 13.68
N GLU A 54 -13.86 -18.08 14.40
CA GLU A 54 -15.18 -17.46 14.28
C GLU A 54 -15.11 -15.97 14.61
N GLU A 55 -14.45 -15.61 15.71
CA GLU A 55 -14.30 -14.23 16.14
C GLU A 55 -13.40 -13.44 15.19
N LEU A 56 -12.21 -13.97 14.82
CA LEU A 56 -11.30 -13.31 13.89
C LEU A 56 -11.95 -13.11 12.51
N THR A 57 -12.82 -14.03 12.08
CA THR A 57 -13.45 -13.98 10.75
C THR A 57 -14.66 -13.01 10.69
N ARG A 58 -15.13 -12.48 11.83
CA ARG A 58 -16.10 -11.37 11.81
C ARG A 58 -15.51 -10.22 11.00
N THR A 59 -16.28 -9.67 10.07
CA THR A 59 -15.79 -8.69 9.08
C THR A 59 -15.15 -7.46 9.75
N GLU A 60 -15.74 -6.96 10.83
CA GLU A 60 -15.20 -5.87 11.64
C GLU A 60 -13.85 -6.19 12.33
N ASN A 61 -13.57 -7.47 12.61
CA ASN A 61 -12.31 -7.94 13.23
C ASN A 61 -11.27 -8.26 12.15
N ALA A 62 -11.67 -8.99 11.10
CA ALA A 62 -10.79 -9.45 10.04
C ALA A 62 -10.12 -8.29 9.29
N GLN A 63 -10.88 -7.23 8.97
CA GLN A 63 -10.36 -6.13 8.18
C GLN A 63 -9.19 -5.37 8.86
N PRO A 64 -9.33 -4.87 10.10
CA PRO A 64 -8.20 -4.22 10.78
C PRO A 64 -7.06 -5.19 11.11
N ALA A 65 -7.34 -6.46 11.40
CA ALA A 65 -6.31 -7.47 11.63
C ALA A 65 -5.43 -7.69 10.39
N LEU A 66 -6.06 -7.80 9.21
CA LEU A 66 -5.34 -7.95 7.93
C LEU A 66 -4.54 -6.70 7.58
N LEU A 67 -5.11 -5.51 7.79
CA LEU A 67 -4.42 -4.24 7.58
C LEU A 67 -3.15 -4.14 8.44
N ALA A 68 -3.24 -4.48 9.73
CA ALA A 68 -2.10 -4.44 10.64
C ALA A 68 -0.98 -5.42 10.23
N VAL A 69 -1.32 -6.67 9.90
CA VAL A 69 -0.36 -7.67 9.43
C VAL A 69 0.32 -7.21 8.13
N SER A 70 -0.47 -6.77 7.14
CA SER A 70 0.05 -6.30 5.85
C SER A 70 0.95 -5.07 5.99
N THR A 71 0.59 -4.12 6.87
CA THR A 71 1.40 -2.91 7.10
C THR A 71 2.71 -3.26 7.82
N ALA A 72 2.69 -4.16 8.80
CA ALA A 72 3.90 -4.65 9.45
C ALA A 72 4.85 -5.36 8.47
N LEU A 73 4.30 -6.20 7.58
CA LEU A 73 5.08 -6.86 6.53
C LEU A 73 5.63 -5.86 5.52
N PHE A 74 4.89 -4.79 5.23
CA PHE A 74 5.39 -3.69 4.40
C PHE A 74 6.57 -2.96 5.05
N HIS A 75 6.50 -2.65 6.35
CA HIS A 75 7.65 -2.06 7.05
C HIS A 75 8.86 -2.99 7.04
N ALA A 76 8.65 -4.28 7.34
CA ALA A 76 9.72 -5.27 7.26
C ALA A 76 10.32 -5.40 5.84
N TYR A 77 9.49 -5.31 4.81
CA TYR A 77 9.94 -5.27 3.42
C TYR A 77 10.81 -4.04 3.14
N MET A 78 10.40 -2.87 3.60
CA MET A 78 11.16 -1.63 3.41
C MET A 78 12.50 -1.63 4.17
N ASP A 79 12.53 -2.24 5.36
CA ASP A 79 13.73 -2.35 6.19
C ASP A 79 14.73 -3.36 5.62
N ASP A 80 14.26 -4.52 5.17
CA ASP A 80 15.14 -5.64 4.79
C ASP A 80 15.49 -5.67 3.30
N ILE A 81 14.58 -5.22 2.43
CA ILE A 81 14.73 -5.25 0.98
C ILE A 81 14.80 -3.82 0.41
N GLY A 82 13.84 -2.96 0.76
CA GLY A 82 13.88 -1.53 0.45
C GLY A 82 13.88 -1.14 -1.04
N VAL A 83 13.73 -2.11 -1.96
CA VAL A 83 13.61 -1.86 -3.40
C VAL A 83 12.28 -1.19 -3.67
N GLU A 84 12.30 -0.01 -4.31
CA GLU A 84 11.06 0.73 -4.52
C GLU A 84 10.15 0.05 -5.56
N PRO A 85 8.88 -0.22 -5.22
CA PRO A 85 7.92 -0.74 -6.18
C PRO A 85 7.49 0.33 -7.18
N ILE A 86 7.08 -0.10 -8.38
CA ILE A 86 6.53 0.83 -9.37
C ILE A 86 5.03 1.10 -9.17
N CYS A 87 4.35 0.23 -8.42
CA CYS A 87 2.97 0.40 -8.00
C CYS A 87 2.62 -0.57 -6.85
N LEU A 88 1.53 -0.26 -6.15
CA LEU A 88 0.90 -1.08 -5.14
C LEU A 88 -0.52 -1.44 -5.59
N ALA A 89 -1.00 -2.61 -5.20
CA ALA A 89 -2.39 -3.00 -5.40
C ALA A 89 -2.85 -3.89 -4.26
N GLY A 90 -4.14 -3.88 -3.93
CA GLY A 90 -4.65 -4.83 -2.97
C GLY A 90 -6.09 -5.21 -3.24
N HIS A 91 -6.49 -6.38 -2.76
CA HIS A 91 -7.78 -6.96 -3.09
C HIS A 91 -8.81 -6.61 -2.01
N SER A 92 -9.86 -5.88 -2.38
CA SER A 92 -10.92 -5.36 -1.50
C SER A 92 -10.32 -4.60 -0.31
N LEU A 93 -10.31 -5.19 0.88
CA LEU A 93 -9.63 -4.64 2.07
C LEU A 93 -8.16 -4.33 1.78
N GLY A 94 -7.46 -5.16 1.01
CA GLY A 94 -6.06 -4.93 0.69
C GLY A 94 -5.80 -3.59 -0.02
N GLU A 95 -6.80 -2.99 -0.67
CA GLU A 95 -6.67 -1.65 -1.25
C GLU A 95 -6.38 -0.60 -0.17
N PHE A 96 -6.95 -0.75 1.04
CA PHE A 96 -6.62 0.10 2.19
C PHE A 96 -5.18 -0.13 2.66
N SER A 97 -4.72 -1.39 2.68
CA SER A 97 -3.31 -1.68 2.98
C SER A 97 -2.38 -1.03 1.96
N ALA A 98 -2.71 -1.10 0.68
CA ALA A 98 -1.94 -0.44 -0.38
C ALA A 98 -1.91 1.08 -0.24
N LEU A 99 -3.06 1.71 0.04
CA LEU A 99 -3.17 3.16 0.27
C LEU A 99 -2.40 3.60 1.53
N THR A 100 -2.45 2.78 2.58
CA THR A 100 -1.72 3.03 3.84
C THR A 100 -0.22 2.92 3.63
N SER A 101 0.25 1.84 2.98
CA SER A 101 1.66 1.64 2.63
C SER A 101 2.17 2.67 1.62
N ALA A 102 1.31 3.23 0.76
CA ALA A 102 1.65 4.36 -0.10
C ALA A 102 1.80 5.69 0.65
N GLY A 103 1.45 5.73 1.95
CA GLY A 103 1.42 6.93 2.77
C GLY A 103 0.16 7.79 2.59
N ALA A 104 -0.79 7.37 1.75
CA ALA A 104 -1.96 8.19 1.42
C ALA A 104 -3.00 8.24 2.55
N ILE A 105 -3.08 7.18 3.36
CA ILE A 105 -3.93 7.13 4.55
C ILE A 105 -3.03 6.86 5.75
N PRO A 106 -3.06 7.70 6.80
CA PRO A 106 -2.34 7.41 8.04
C PRO A 106 -2.79 6.07 8.65
N PHE A 107 -1.86 5.29 9.20
CA PHE A 107 -2.14 3.94 9.70
C PHE A 107 -3.30 3.89 10.74
N ALA A 108 -3.28 4.79 11.71
CA ALA A 108 -4.33 4.90 12.72
C ALA A 108 -5.72 5.19 12.11
N ASP A 109 -5.79 6.04 11.09
CA ASP A 109 -7.05 6.36 10.41
C ASP A 109 -7.51 5.21 9.52
N ALA A 110 -6.58 4.54 8.84
CA ALA A 110 -6.87 3.34 8.07
C ALA A 110 -7.48 2.25 8.96
N LEU A 111 -6.95 2.02 10.17
CA LEU A 111 -7.52 1.08 11.15
C LEU A 111 -8.96 1.42 11.54
N ARG A 112 -9.24 2.69 11.84
CA ARG A 112 -10.59 3.17 12.17
C ARG A 112 -11.54 2.99 10.99
N LEU A 113 -11.11 3.39 9.80
CA LEU A 113 -11.87 3.27 8.56
C LEU A 113 -12.21 1.81 8.26
N VAL A 114 -11.23 0.89 8.28
CA VAL A 114 -11.50 -0.51 7.92
C VAL A 114 -12.29 -1.25 9.01
N ARG A 115 -12.15 -0.86 10.29
CA ARG A 115 -13.02 -1.35 11.36
C ARG A 115 -14.45 -0.92 11.10
N ARG A 116 -14.66 0.37 10.81
CA ARG A 116 -15.98 0.94 10.53
C ARG A 116 -16.61 0.37 9.27
N ARG A 117 -15.82 0.22 8.19
CA ARG A 117 -16.21 -0.48 6.96
C ARG A 117 -16.70 -1.89 7.27
N GLY A 118 -15.94 -2.64 8.06
CA GLY A 118 -16.32 -4.00 8.48
C GLY A 118 -17.61 -4.04 9.29
N GLN A 119 -17.86 -3.07 10.17
CA GLN A 119 -19.11 -2.94 10.92
C GLN A 119 -20.30 -2.65 10.00
N LEU A 120 -20.19 -1.63 9.14
CA LEU A 120 -21.25 -1.24 8.20
C LEU A 120 -21.61 -2.39 7.25
N MET A 121 -20.60 -3.10 6.74
CA MET A 121 -20.78 -4.29 5.91
C MET A 121 -21.46 -5.45 6.66
N GLN A 122 -21.16 -5.60 7.95
CA GLN A 122 -21.79 -6.62 8.80
C GLN A 122 -23.25 -6.25 9.16
N GLU A 123 -23.52 -4.98 9.45
CA GLU A 123 -24.86 -4.45 9.73
C GLU A 123 -25.78 -4.66 8.51
N ALA A 124 -25.30 -4.34 7.30
CA ALA A 124 -26.05 -4.59 6.07
C ALA A 124 -26.28 -6.09 5.78
N ALA A 125 -25.53 -6.98 6.43
CA ALA A 125 -25.69 -8.42 6.34
C ALA A 125 -26.59 -9.02 7.43
N ALA A 126 -26.97 -8.23 8.45
CA ALA A 126 -27.66 -8.72 9.65
C ALA A 126 -29.07 -9.27 9.36
N GLU A 127 -29.68 -8.88 8.24
CA GLU A 127 -30.95 -9.45 7.80
C GLU A 127 -30.82 -10.88 7.27
N GLY A 128 -29.60 -11.38 7.06
CA GLY A 128 -29.33 -12.75 6.60
C GLY A 128 -29.78 -13.03 5.15
N LEU A 129 -30.21 -11.99 4.44
CA LEU A 129 -30.75 -12.06 3.09
C LEU A 129 -29.68 -12.16 1.99
N GLY A 130 -28.40 -12.05 2.36
CA GLY A 130 -27.28 -12.09 1.42
C GLY A 130 -26.57 -13.44 1.33
N ALA A 131 -25.86 -13.63 0.22
CA ALA A 131 -24.88 -14.70 0.05
C ALA A 131 -23.78 -14.27 -0.92
N MET A 132 -22.66 -14.99 -0.88
CA MET A 132 -21.61 -14.95 -1.90
C MET A 132 -21.24 -16.36 -2.32
N CYS A 133 -20.95 -16.54 -3.60
CA CYS A 133 -20.59 -17.83 -4.16
C CYS A 133 -19.46 -17.71 -5.17
N ALA A 134 -18.38 -18.47 -4.96
CA ALA A 134 -17.30 -18.60 -5.93
C ALA A 134 -17.74 -19.52 -7.08
N ILE A 135 -17.46 -19.08 -8.30
CA ILE A 135 -17.76 -19.75 -9.56
C ILE A 135 -16.43 -20.04 -10.26
N MET A 136 -16.16 -21.30 -10.56
CA MET A 136 -14.93 -21.74 -11.23
C MET A 136 -15.26 -22.52 -12.50
N GLY A 137 -14.51 -22.28 -13.57
CA GLY A 137 -14.70 -23.00 -14.84
C GLY A 137 -15.82 -22.47 -15.74
N SER A 138 -16.28 -21.23 -15.53
CA SER A 138 -17.20 -20.53 -16.43
C SER A 138 -16.59 -19.24 -16.97
N GLN A 139 -16.95 -18.87 -18.19
CA GLN A 139 -16.54 -17.60 -18.78
C GLN A 139 -17.28 -16.42 -18.14
N PRO A 140 -16.65 -15.25 -17.95
CA PRO A 140 -17.29 -14.08 -17.36
C PRO A 140 -18.61 -13.70 -18.02
N GLU A 141 -18.68 -13.72 -19.35
CA GLU A 141 -19.86 -13.33 -20.11
C GLU A 141 -21.06 -14.26 -19.84
N GLN A 142 -20.78 -15.54 -19.59
CA GLN A 142 -21.81 -16.52 -19.21
C GLN A 142 -22.34 -16.23 -17.82
N VAL A 143 -21.45 -15.94 -16.86
CA VAL A 143 -21.84 -15.62 -15.48
C VAL A 143 -22.62 -14.31 -15.42
N GLU A 144 -22.19 -13.27 -16.15
CA GLU A 144 -22.88 -12.00 -16.27
C GLU A 144 -24.30 -12.18 -16.80
N ARG A 145 -24.46 -12.90 -17.91
CA ARG A 145 -25.76 -13.19 -18.50
C ARG A 145 -26.67 -13.98 -17.55
N THR A 146 -26.15 -14.98 -16.84
CA THR A 146 -26.92 -15.72 -15.84
C THR A 146 -27.37 -14.82 -14.71
N CYS A 147 -26.47 -13.98 -14.17
CA CYS A 147 -26.80 -13.04 -13.10
C CYS A 147 -27.89 -12.04 -13.51
N LEU A 148 -27.79 -11.49 -14.73
CA LEU A 148 -28.79 -10.59 -15.29
C LEU A 148 -30.16 -11.26 -15.43
N ASN A 149 -30.21 -12.46 -16.02
CA ASN A 149 -31.46 -13.20 -16.21
C ASN A 149 -32.11 -13.56 -14.88
N VAL A 150 -31.34 -14.14 -13.95
CA VAL A 150 -31.84 -14.51 -12.62
C VAL A 150 -32.32 -13.27 -11.85
N SER A 151 -31.59 -12.15 -11.94
CA SER A 151 -32.01 -10.91 -11.28
C SER A 151 -33.36 -10.41 -11.78
N ALA A 152 -33.57 -10.46 -13.10
CA ALA A 152 -34.82 -10.05 -13.74
C ALA A 152 -35.97 -11.01 -13.42
N ASP A 153 -35.76 -12.32 -13.56
CA ASP A 153 -36.78 -13.35 -13.37
C ASP A 153 -37.31 -13.39 -11.93
N MET A 154 -36.41 -13.18 -10.95
CA MET A 154 -36.75 -13.25 -9.53
C MET A 154 -37.10 -11.88 -8.92
N ASN A 155 -36.86 -10.78 -9.64
CA ASN A 155 -36.88 -9.42 -9.08
C ASN A 155 -36.01 -9.30 -7.82
N ARG A 156 -34.81 -9.91 -7.85
CA ARG A 156 -33.85 -9.99 -6.74
C ARG A 156 -32.43 -9.91 -7.28
N SER A 157 -31.67 -8.90 -6.85
CA SER A 157 -30.29 -8.68 -7.32
C SER A 157 -29.35 -9.86 -7.04
N VAL A 158 -28.63 -10.31 -8.09
CA VAL A 158 -27.39 -11.08 -8.04
C VAL A 158 -26.44 -10.53 -9.11
N VAL A 159 -25.18 -10.29 -8.76
CA VAL A 159 -24.16 -9.70 -9.64
C VAL A 159 -22.83 -10.42 -9.47
N ILE A 160 -21.91 -10.25 -10.42
CA ILE A 160 -20.51 -10.59 -10.19
C ILE A 160 -19.93 -9.55 -9.23
N SER A 161 -19.39 -10.03 -8.11
CA SER A 161 -18.80 -9.24 -7.03
C SER A 161 -17.27 -9.19 -7.13
N ASN A 162 -16.64 -10.21 -7.72
CA ASN A 162 -15.20 -10.26 -7.89
C ASN A 162 -14.83 -10.96 -9.21
N TYR A 163 -13.99 -10.28 -9.99
CA TYR A 163 -13.29 -10.87 -11.14
C TYR A 163 -11.87 -11.22 -10.67
N ASN A 164 -11.73 -12.34 -9.96
CA ASN A 164 -10.49 -12.71 -9.26
C ASN A 164 -9.41 -13.24 -10.21
N SER A 165 -9.79 -14.09 -11.15
CA SER A 165 -8.89 -14.56 -12.19
C SER A 165 -9.66 -15.02 -13.43
N SER A 166 -8.95 -15.38 -14.49
CA SER A 166 -9.51 -16.03 -15.68
C SER A 166 -10.26 -17.34 -15.40
N THR A 167 -10.06 -17.92 -14.21
CA THR A 167 -10.67 -19.20 -13.80
C THR A 167 -11.57 -19.09 -12.58
N GLN A 168 -11.66 -17.91 -11.95
CA GLN A 168 -12.40 -17.72 -10.71
C GLN A 168 -13.12 -16.38 -10.68
N LEU A 169 -14.44 -16.44 -10.54
CA LEU A 169 -15.33 -15.32 -10.30
C LEU A 169 -16.02 -15.52 -8.96
N VAL A 170 -16.59 -14.45 -8.39
CA VAL A 170 -17.49 -14.54 -7.25
C VAL A 170 -18.76 -13.78 -7.60
N ILE A 171 -19.91 -14.37 -7.30
CA ILE A 171 -21.21 -13.70 -7.38
C ILE A 171 -21.71 -13.37 -5.99
N SER A 172 -22.42 -12.25 -5.84
CA SER A 172 -23.06 -11.86 -4.59
C SER A 172 -24.41 -11.17 -4.83
N GLY A 173 -25.26 -11.18 -3.81
CA GLY A 173 -26.59 -10.60 -3.88
C GLY A 173 -27.56 -11.26 -2.92
N HIS A 174 -28.85 -11.18 -3.22
CA HIS A 174 -29.87 -11.87 -2.44
C HIS A 174 -29.62 -13.38 -2.49
N ARG A 175 -29.72 -14.04 -1.33
CA ARG A 175 -29.38 -15.46 -1.16
C ARG A 175 -30.07 -16.35 -2.19
N GLU A 176 -31.38 -16.21 -2.33
CA GLU A 176 -32.19 -17.02 -3.26
C GLU A 176 -31.74 -16.83 -4.72
N ALA A 177 -31.37 -15.59 -5.10
CA ALA A 177 -30.88 -15.28 -6.44
C ALA A 177 -29.46 -15.83 -6.68
N VAL A 178 -28.58 -15.75 -5.67
CA VAL A 178 -27.26 -16.38 -5.70
C VAL A 178 -27.38 -17.90 -5.85
N GLU A 179 -28.26 -18.54 -5.08
CA GLU A 179 -28.51 -19.98 -5.15
C GLU A 179 -29.07 -20.41 -6.51
N ALA A 180 -30.02 -19.65 -7.07
CA ALA A 180 -30.55 -19.91 -8.40
C ALA A 180 -29.49 -19.76 -9.50
N ALA A 181 -28.70 -18.68 -9.48
CA ALA A 181 -27.61 -18.45 -10.42
C ALA A 181 -26.53 -19.52 -10.31
N ALA A 182 -26.12 -19.87 -9.09
CA ALA A 182 -25.14 -20.93 -8.83
C ALA A 182 -25.61 -22.27 -9.38
N LYS A 183 -26.87 -22.64 -9.17
CA LYS A 183 -27.46 -23.88 -9.70
C LYS A 183 -27.47 -23.91 -11.24
N GLN A 184 -27.83 -22.80 -11.89
CA GLN A 184 -27.82 -22.72 -13.36
C GLN A 184 -26.38 -22.84 -13.91
N LEU A 185 -25.42 -22.22 -13.25
CA LEU A 185 -24.00 -22.30 -13.64
C LEU A 185 -23.43 -23.71 -13.41
N GLU A 186 -23.78 -24.36 -12.30
CA GLU A 186 -23.40 -25.76 -12.01
C GLU A 186 -23.90 -26.72 -13.07
N GLN A 187 -25.17 -26.57 -13.50
CA GLN A 187 -25.74 -27.34 -14.61
C GLN A 187 -25.01 -27.09 -15.94
N GLY A 188 -24.42 -25.91 -16.10
CA GLY A 188 -23.55 -25.54 -17.21
C GLY A 188 -22.10 -26.04 -17.09
N GLY A 189 -21.77 -26.82 -16.06
CA GLY A 189 -20.45 -27.41 -15.82
C GLY A 189 -19.53 -26.59 -14.92
N ALA A 190 -20.00 -25.49 -14.33
CA ALA A 190 -19.22 -24.73 -13.36
C ALA A 190 -19.04 -25.50 -12.05
N ARG A 191 -17.88 -25.34 -11.40
CA ARG A 191 -17.71 -25.71 -10.00
C ARG A 191 -18.11 -24.54 -9.11
N ILE A 192 -18.92 -24.84 -8.11
CA ILE A 192 -19.52 -23.86 -7.20
C ILE A 192 -18.97 -24.03 -5.79
N ALA A 193 -18.71 -22.93 -5.08
CA ALA A 193 -18.39 -22.95 -3.65
C ALA A 193 -18.98 -21.73 -2.93
N PHE A 194 -19.95 -21.96 -2.04
CA PHE A 194 -20.50 -20.90 -1.20
C PHE A 194 -19.47 -20.43 -0.18
N LEU A 195 -19.31 -19.11 -0.07
CA LEU A 195 -18.44 -18.50 0.92
C LEU A 195 -19.14 -18.50 2.28
N LYS A 196 -18.36 -18.68 3.36
CA LYS A 196 -18.87 -18.64 4.74
C LYS A 196 -19.13 -17.20 5.22
N VAL A 197 -19.90 -16.45 4.43
CA VAL A 197 -20.33 -15.08 4.73
C VAL A 197 -21.82 -14.95 4.42
N SER A 198 -22.57 -14.34 5.32
CA SER A 198 -24.01 -14.07 5.15
C SER A 198 -24.30 -12.73 4.48
N ALA A 199 -23.29 -12.13 3.83
CA ALA A 199 -23.29 -10.75 3.38
C ALA A 199 -23.10 -10.66 1.86
N PRO A 200 -23.84 -9.79 1.15
CA PRO A 200 -23.72 -9.64 -0.30
C PRO A 200 -22.69 -8.56 -0.67
N PHE A 201 -21.43 -8.74 -0.25
CA PHE A 201 -20.39 -7.73 -0.47
C PHE A 201 -20.17 -7.42 -1.96
N HIS A 202 -19.76 -6.19 -2.27
CA HIS A 202 -19.50 -5.73 -3.65
C HIS A 202 -20.72 -5.87 -4.56
N SER A 203 -21.91 -5.56 -4.04
CA SER A 203 -23.17 -5.56 -4.78
C SER A 203 -24.01 -4.32 -4.44
N PRO A 204 -25.05 -4.01 -5.25
CA PRO A 204 -25.97 -2.90 -4.95
C PRO A 204 -26.64 -2.99 -3.57
N LEU A 205 -26.68 -4.17 -2.95
CA LEU A 205 -27.24 -4.35 -1.61
C LEU A 205 -26.38 -3.73 -0.49
N MET A 206 -25.16 -3.29 -0.81
CA MET A 206 -24.29 -2.54 0.12
C MET A 206 -24.50 -1.02 0.02
N GLN A 207 -25.49 -0.51 -0.72
CA GLN A 207 -25.65 0.92 -0.97
C GLN A 207 -25.77 1.76 0.31
N ASP A 208 -26.53 1.30 1.30
CA ASP A 208 -26.70 2.01 2.57
C ASP A 208 -25.40 2.02 3.40
N ALA A 209 -24.68 0.90 3.39
CA ALA A 209 -23.35 0.82 4.01
C ALA A 209 -22.34 1.73 3.31
N ALA A 210 -22.40 1.83 1.97
CA ALA A 210 -21.55 2.71 1.18
C ALA A 210 -21.81 4.19 1.48
N ALA A 211 -23.08 4.62 1.55
CA ALA A 211 -23.44 6.00 1.87
C ALA A 211 -22.93 6.41 3.26
N ARG A 212 -23.11 5.55 4.27
CA ARG A 212 -22.60 5.79 5.62
C ARG A 212 -21.07 5.77 5.69
N PHE A 213 -20.43 4.95 4.86
CA PHE A 213 -18.97 4.87 4.82
C PHE A 213 -18.34 6.06 4.09
N GLU A 214 -19.04 6.65 3.11
CA GLU A 214 -18.63 7.88 2.44
C GLU A 214 -18.43 9.03 3.42
N GLU A 215 -19.31 9.16 4.43
CA GLU A 215 -19.20 10.16 5.49
C GLU A 215 -17.89 9.99 6.29
N GLU A 216 -17.53 8.75 6.63
CA GLU A 216 -16.29 8.42 7.36
C GLU A 216 -15.04 8.69 6.51
N LEU A 217 -15.10 8.34 5.22
CA LEU A 217 -14.02 8.61 4.26
C LEU A 217 -13.82 10.13 4.07
N ALA A 218 -14.91 10.90 3.94
CA ALA A 218 -14.85 12.34 3.75
C ALA A 218 -14.28 13.09 4.98
N ALA A 219 -14.34 12.49 6.16
CA ALA A 219 -13.75 13.04 7.38
C ALA A 219 -12.23 12.77 7.52
N CYS A 220 -11.67 11.87 6.71
CA CYS A 220 -10.26 11.53 6.73
C CYS A 220 -9.40 12.57 5.98
N THR A 221 -8.19 12.82 6.47
CA THR A 221 -7.19 13.57 5.72
C THR A 221 -6.35 12.61 4.88
N TYR A 222 -6.16 12.93 3.62
CA TYR A 222 -5.37 12.13 2.67
C TYR A 222 -4.06 12.84 2.31
N HIS A 223 -3.01 12.05 2.08
CA HIS A 223 -1.68 12.56 1.75
C HIS A 223 -1.20 12.06 0.37
N PRO A 224 -0.25 12.76 -0.27
CA PRO A 224 0.29 12.34 -1.57
C PRO A 224 0.84 10.92 -1.55
N PHE A 225 0.55 10.16 -2.61
CA PHE A 225 1.08 8.80 -2.78
C PHE A 225 2.59 8.82 -2.97
N ARG A 226 3.32 8.00 -2.19
CA ARG A 226 4.73 7.70 -2.48
C ARG A 226 4.87 6.80 -3.71
N TRP A 227 3.93 5.87 -3.89
CA TRP A 227 3.87 4.99 -5.06
C TRP A 227 2.44 4.91 -5.60
N PRO A 228 2.24 4.80 -6.94
CA PRO A 228 0.92 4.63 -7.53
C PRO A 228 0.16 3.45 -6.93
N VAL A 229 -1.13 3.64 -6.61
CA VAL A 229 -2.01 2.57 -6.09
C VAL A 229 -3.09 2.25 -7.12
N LEU A 230 -3.31 0.97 -7.43
CA LEU A 230 -4.34 0.53 -8.36
C LEU A 230 -5.70 0.38 -7.67
N SER A 231 -6.73 1.05 -8.20
CA SER A 231 -8.09 0.95 -7.68
C SER A 231 -8.78 -0.35 -8.12
N ASN A 232 -9.52 -1.00 -7.22
CA ASN A 232 -10.32 -2.18 -7.57
C ASN A 232 -11.50 -1.87 -8.48
N VAL A 233 -11.96 -0.62 -8.54
CA VAL A 233 -13.11 -0.24 -9.38
C VAL A 233 -12.71 -0.11 -10.84
N THR A 234 -11.51 0.43 -11.11
CA THR A 234 -11.04 0.76 -12.46
C THR A 234 -9.92 -0.15 -12.95
N GLY A 235 -9.19 -0.79 -12.04
CA GLY A 235 -7.94 -1.50 -12.32
C GLY A 235 -6.79 -0.58 -12.75
N LYS A 236 -6.93 0.73 -12.55
CA LYS A 236 -5.95 1.77 -12.94
C LYS A 236 -5.42 2.51 -11.72
N PRO A 237 -4.25 3.17 -11.83
CA PRO A 237 -3.74 4.01 -10.76
C PRO A 237 -4.74 5.11 -10.37
N TYR A 238 -4.80 5.45 -9.09
CA TYR A 238 -5.36 6.72 -8.64
C TYR A 238 -4.56 7.87 -9.28
N GLU A 239 -5.24 8.77 -9.98
CA GLU A 239 -4.64 9.94 -10.63
C GLU A 239 -4.48 11.11 -9.66
N SER A 240 -5.29 11.14 -8.60
CA SER A 240 -5.35 12.23 -7.63
C SER A 240 -5.99 11.77 -6.31
N LEU A 241 -5.81 12.55 -5.24
CA LEU A 241 -6.36 12.23 -3.90
C LEU A 241 -7.89 12.34 -3.87
N GLU A 242 -8.45 13.22 -4.71
CA GLU A 242 -9.88 13.47 -4.85
C GLU A 242 -10.64 12.23 -5.34
N GLN A 243 -9.94 11.28 -5.96
CA GLN A 243 -10.53 10.01 -6.41
C GLN A 243 -10.68 8.98 -5.28
N ILE A 244 -9.99 9.11 -4.14
CA ILE A 244 -9.98 8.11 -3.06
C ILE A 244 -11.39 7.89 -2.51
N VAL A 245 -12.04 8.95 -2.04
CA VAL A 245 -13.40 8.87 -1.45
C VAL A 245 -14.43 8.26 -2.41
N PRO A 246 -14.62 8.77 -3.65
CA PRO A 246 -15.63 8.22 -4.55
C PRO A 246 -15.32 6.79 -4.98
N TYR A 247 -14.04 6.42 -5.17
CA TYR A 247 -13.70 5.05 -5.57
C TYR A 247 -13.84 4.07 -4.42
N LEU A 248 -13.38 4.39 -3.21
CA LEU A 248 -13.56 3.53 -2.04
C LEU A 248 -15.03 3.38 -1.63
N THR A 249 -15.83 4.44 -1.77
CA THR A 249 -17.30 4.36 -1.60
C THR A 249 -17.91 3.42 -2.62
N LYS A 250 -17.60 3.61 -3.90
CA LYS A 250 -18.08 2.75 -5.00
C LYS A 250 -17.58 1.31 -4.87
N GLN A 251 -16.39 1.09 -4.29
CA GLN A 251 -15.81 -0.22 -4.07
C GLN A 251 -16.74 -1.13 -3.24
N LEU A 252 -17.57 -0.59 -2.34
CA LEU A 252 -18.51 -1.39 -1.53
C LEU A 252 -19.65 -1.99 -2.37
N THR A 253 -20.03 -1.35 -3.48
CA THR A 253 -21.20 -1.73 -4.30
C THR A 253 -20.83 -2.22 -5.70
N ALA A 254 -19.61 -1.98 -6.14
CA ALA A 254 -19.09 -2.39 -7.44
C ALA A 254 -18.15 -3.61 -7.32
N PRO A 255 -18.00 -4.39 -8.42
CA PRO A 255 -17.12 -5.54 -8.42
C PRO A 255 -15.65 -5.16 -8.19
N VAL A 256 -14.92 -6.04 -7.52
CA VAL A 256 -13.45 -6.00 -7.48
C VAL A 256 -12.90 -6.47 -8.82
N ARG A 257 -12.30 -5.56 -9.59
CA ARG A 257 -11.71 -5.80 -10.92
C ARG A 257 -10.23 -6.20 -10.82
N TRP A 258 -9.98 -7.33 -10.17
CA TRP A 258 -8.62 -7.87 -10.07
C TRP A 258 -8.07 -8.29 -11.44
N ASP A 259 -8.95 -8.74 -12.35
CA ASP A 259 -8.66 -8.96 -13.77
C ASP A 259 -8.04 -7.74 -14.45
N LEU A 260 -8.58 -6.54 -14.21
CA LEU A 260 -8.05 -5.29 -14.75
C LEU A 260 -6.73 -4.89 -14.06
N THR A 261 -6.64 -5.14 -12.76
CA THR A 261 -5.38 -4.94 -12.01
C THR A 261 -4.26 -5.78 -12.63
N MET A 262 -4.48 -7.05 -12.92
CA MET A 262 -3.48 -7.91 -13.56
C MET A 262 -3.10 -7.43 -14.97
N ARG A 263 -4.07 -6.98 -15.76
CA ARG A 263 -3.80 -6.38 -17.09
C ARG A 263 -2.92 -5.15 -16.97
N GLU A 264 -3.14 -4.31 -15.95
CA GLU A 264 -2.34 -3.12 -15.71
C GLU A 264 -0.90 -3.48 -15.29
N LEU A 265 -0.72 -4.43 -14.38
CA LEU A 265 0.62 -4.89 -14.00
C LEU A 265 1.41 -5.43 -15.20
N LEU A 266 0.76 -6.22 -16.06
CA LEU A 266 1.36 -6.72 -17.31
C LEU A 266 1.70 -5.58 -18.27
N ALA A 267 0.80 -4.62 -18.47
CA ALA A 267 1.02 -3.46 -19.34
C ALA A 267 2.14 -2.55 -18.83
N ALA A 268 2.26 -2.39 -17.51
CA ALA A 268 3.35 -1.66 -16.87
C ALA A 268 4.70 -2.37 -16.98
N GLY A 269 4.72 -3.63 -17.41
CA GLY A 269 5.92 -4.45 -17.53
C GLY A 269 6.47 -4.92 -16.19
N VAL A 270 5.60 -5.12 -15.19
CA VAL A 270 5.97 -5.75 -13.92
C VAL A 270 6.54 -7.13 -14.23
N ALA A 271 7.68 -7.46 -13.60
CA ALA A 271 8.36 -8.74 -13.76
C ALA A 271 8.35 -9.55 -12.46
N VAL A 272 8.36 -8.86 -11.32
CA VAL A 272 8.31 -9.47 -9.98
C VAL A 272 7.14 -8.85 -9.22
N ALA A 273 6.43 -9.66 -8.45
CA ALA A 273 5.44 -9.18 -7.49
C ALA A 273 5.67 -9.84 -6.12
N ALA A 274 5.29 -9.14 -5.05
CA ALA A 274 5.32 -9.68 -3.69
C ALA A 274 3.95 -9.53 -3.02
N GLU A 275 3.40 -10.62 -2.47
CA GLU A 275 2.14 -10.61 -1.70
C GLU A 275 2.45 -10.42 -0.21
N LEU A 276 2.21 -9.21 0.29
CA LEU A 276 2.48 -8.78 1.67
C LEU A 276 1.24 -8.98 2.53
N GLY A 277 1.04 -10.20 3.00
CA GLY A 277 -0.06 -10.54 3.89
C GLY A 277 -0.21 -12.05 4.04
N PRO A 278 -1.21 -12.50 4.80
CA PRO A 278 -1.33 -13.91 5.14
C PRO A 278 -1.72 -14.79 3.96
N LYS A 279 -1.24 -16.04 3.99
CA LYS A 279 -1.44 -17.04 2.91
C LYS A 279 -0.86 -16.54 1.58
N GLN A 280 -1.33 -17.10 0.46
CA GLN A 280 -0.76 -16.88 -0.87
C GLN A 280 -1.86 -16.74 -1.93
N VAL A 281 -2.97 -16.08 -1.60
CA VAL A 281 -4.18 -16.07 -2.44
C VAL A 281 -3.91 -15.29 -3.73
N LEU A 282 -3.36 -14.09 -3.63
CA LEU A 282 -3.07 -13.24 -4.79
C LEU A 282 -1.93 -13.80 -5.62
N THR A 283 -0.96 -14.44 -4.98
CA THR A 283 0.11 -15.18 -5.66
C THR A 283 -0.45 -16.24 -6.59
N GLN A 284 -1.51 -16.96 -6.20
CA GLN A 284 -2.18 -17.92 -7.08
C GLN A 284 -2.94 -17.25 -8.22
N PHE A 285 -3.57 -16.09 -7.99
CA PHE A 285 -4.22 -15.31 -9.05
C PHE A 285 -3.20 -14.82 -10.08
N VAL A 286 -2.06 -14.28 -9.63
CA VAL A 286 -0.96 -13.85 -10.50
C VAL A 286 -0.44 -15.02 -11.33
N ARG A 287 -0.18 -16.19 -10.71
CA ARG A 287 0.26 -17.39 -11.45
C ARG A 287 -0.74 -17.85 -12.52
N THR A 288 -2.03 -17.62 -12.29
CA THR A 288 -3.09 -17.99 -13.24
C THR A 288 -3.10 -17.06 -14.45
N ASP A 289 -3.09 -15.74 -14.20
CA ASP A 289 -3.42 -14.75 -15.24
C ASP A 289 -2.21 -13.99 -15.80
N ALA A 290 -1.10 -13.93 -15.07
CA ALA A 290 0.06 -13.13 -15.39
C ALA A 290 1.35 -13.97 -15.30
N LYS A 291 1.43 -15.01 -16.15
CA LYS A 291 2.52 -16.01 -16.15
C LYS A 291 3.93 -15.43 -16.34
N SER A 292 4.06 -14.23 -16.87
CA SER A 292 5.33 -13.52 -17.01
C SER A 292 5.77 -12.77 -15.74
N ILE A 293 4.91 -12.70 -14.73
CA ILE A 293 5.19 -12.09 -13.42
C ILE A 293 5.49 -13.22 -12.44
N THR A 294 6.70 -13.22 -11.88
CA THR A 294 7.02 -14.11 -10.76
C THR A 294 6.52 -13.47 -9.47
N CYS A 295 5.53 -14.10 -8.83
CA CYS A 295 4.96 -13.62 -7.57
C CYS A 295 5.46 -14.43 -6.38
N TYR A 296 5.96 -13.73 -5.36
CA TYR A 296 6.45 -14.30 -4.11
C TYR A 296 5.48 -13.99 -2.98
N PRO A 297 5.05 -14.97 -2.18
CA PRO A 297 4.47 -14.66 -0.89
C PRO A 297 5.52 -13.97 0.01
N TYR A 298 5.07 -13.12 0.93
CA TYR A 298 5.94 -12.40 1.85
C TYR A 298 5.32 -12.39 3.24
N GLU A 299 5.04 -13.57 3.80
CA GLU A 299 4.51 -13.70 5.17
C GLU A 299 5.53 -14.34 6.11
N LYS A 300 6.12 -15.45 5.69
CA LYS A 300 6.99 -16.31 6.50
C LYS A 300 8.45 -15.95 6.32
N THR A 301 9.28 -16.24 7.32
CA THR A 301 10.72 -15.90 7.29
C THR A 301 11.43 -16.51 6.07
N LEU A 302 11.09 -17.76 5.73
CA LEU A 302 11.61 -18.42 4.53
C LEU A 302 11.20 -17.70 3.24
N GLU A 303 9.95 -17.26 3.14
CA GLU A 303 9.41 -16.58 1.96
C GLU A 303 10.06 -15.20 1.77
N ARG A 304 10.25 -14.45 2.88
CA ARG A 304 10.99 -13.18 2.86
C ARG A 304 12.42 -13.38 2.33
N GLY A 305 13.09 -14.44 2.76
CA GLY A 305 14.42 -14.81 2.28
C GLY A 305 14.47 -15.10 0.78
N GLN A 306 13.45 -15.79 0.23
CA GLN A 306 13.36 -16.07 -1.20
C GLN A 306 13.23 -14.80 -2.04
N LEU A 307 12.37 -13.86 -1.62
CA LEU A 307 12.23 -12.58 -2.32
C LEU A 307 13.52 -11.75 -2.22
N LYS A 308 14.21 -11.78 -1.07
CA LYS A 308 15.48 -11.09 -0.87
C LYS A 308 16.58 -11.65 -1.79
N GLU A 309 16.65 -12.96 -1.93
CA GLU A 309 17.58 -13.61 -2.88
C GLU A 309 17.23 -13.25 -4.32
N GLU A 310 15.95 -13.29 -4.66
CA GLU A 310 15.47 -12.90 -5.99
C GLU A 310 15.90 -11.47 -6.33
N LEU A 311 15.73 -10.52 -5.40
CA LEU A 311 16.03 -9.11 -5.60
C LEU A 311 17.47 -8.70 -5.23
N ALA A 312 18.38 -9.65 -5.00
CA ALA A 312 19.73 -9.34 -4.50
C ALA A 312 20.53 -8.38 -5.42
N GLY A 313 20.27 -8.40 -6.72
CA GLY A 313 20.83 -7.43 -7.67
C GLY A 313 20.27 -6.03 -7.48
N GLU A 314 18.94 -5.91 -7.47
CA GLU A 314 18.23 -4.65 -7.22
C GLU A 314 18.55 -4.05 -5.85
N ILE A 315 18.68 -4.86 -4.80
CA ILE A 315 19.06 -4.39 -3.45
C ILE A 315 20.45 -3.74 -3.47
N LYS A 316 21.42 -4.34 -4.17
CA LYS A 316 22.77 -3.75 -4.31
C LYS A 316 22.74 -2.44 -5.09
N ASP A 317 21.95 -2.40 -6.17
CA ASP A 317 21.78 -1.18 -6.97
C ASP A 317 21.11 -0.06 -6.16
N GLU A 318 20.11 -0.39 -5.35
CA GLU A 318 19.37 0.57 -4.51
C GLU A 318 20.23 1.07 -3.35
N ALA A 319 20.96 0.20 -2.67
CA ALA A 319 21.93 0.59 -1.64
C ALA A 319 23.01 1.53 -2.21
N LYS A 320 23.51 1.22 -3.43
CA LYS A 320 24.44 2.12 -4.14
C LYS A 320 23.80 3.47 -4.46
N ARG A 321 22.53 3.48 -4.90
CA ARG A 321 21.79 4.72 -5.17
C ARG A 321 21.59 5.56 -3.91
N ARG A 322 21.17 4.97 -2.79
CA ARG A 322 20.98 5.70 -1.52
C ARG A 322 22.29 6.30 -1.02
N ARG A 323 23.40 5.56 -1.14
CA ARG A 323 24.76 6.09 -0.85
C ARG A 323 25.12 7.29 -1.72
N THR A 324 24.78 7.28 -3.01
CA THR A 324 25.12 8.38 -3.93
C THR A 324 24.06 9.48 -4.03
N ASN A 325 22.88 9.28 -3.44
CA ASN A 325 21.73 10.17 -3.52
C ASN A 325 21.15 10.46 -2.11
N ASN A 326 22.01 10.91 -1.20
CA ASN A 326 21.63 11.32 0.15
C ASN A 326 21.70 12.85 0.33
N VAL A 327 21.26 13.36 1.49
CA VAL A 327 21.28 14.81 1.81
C VAL A 327 22.68 15.40 1.67
N VAL A 328 23.71 14.71 2.15
CA VAL A 328 25.12 15.16 2.10
C VAL A 328 25.59 15.29 0.64
N THR A 329 25.40 14.26 -0.18
CA THR A 329 25.78 14.29 -1.61
C THR A 329 25.02 15.39 -2.37
N ARG A 330 23.74 15.58 -2.04
CA ARG A 330 22.90 16.62 -2.65
C ARG A 330 23.29 18.03 -2.20
N CYS A 331 23.77 18.20 -0.97
CA CYS A 331 24.34 19.47 -0.51
C CYS A 331 25.60 19.84 -1.31
N LEU A 332 26.51 18.89 -1.55
CA LEU A 332 27.69 19.11 -2.39
C LEU A 332 27.31 19.53 -3.82
N ALA A 333 26.36 18.82 -4.43
CA ALA A 333 25.87 19.14 -5.77
C ALA A 333 25.24 20.54 -5.84
N ALA A 334 24.37 20.87 -4.88
CA ALA A 334 23.71 22.17 -4.81
C ALA A 334 24.72 23.32 -4.60
N ALA A 335 25.73 23.11 -3.74
CA ALA A 335 26.79 24.08 -3.50
C ALA A 335 27.56 24.41 -4.78
N VAL A 336 27.85 23.43 -5.64
CA VAL A 336 28.59 23.64 -6.90
C VAL A 336 27.71 24.25 -7.98
N CYS A 337 26.51 23.72 -8.18
CA CYS A 337 25.61 24.12 -9.27
C CYS A 337 24.95 25.50 -9.06
N THR A 338 24.96 26.02 -7.84
CA THR A 338 24.38 27.34 -7.53
C THR A 338 25.35 28.47 -7.89
N ARG A 339 24.86 29.48 -8.60
CA ARG A 339 25.68 30.57 -9.14
C ARG A 339 26.34 31.37 -8.02
N ASN A 340 27.66 31.54 -8.11
CA ASN A 340 28.39 32.48 -7.26
C ASN A 340 28.12 33.93 -7.69
N ARG A 341 27.76 34.79 -6.74
CA ARG A 341 27.59 36.25 -6.92
C ARG A 341 28.54 37.05 -6.02
N ASN A 342 29.45 36.38 -5.31
CA ASN A 342 30.48 36.99 -4.49
C ASN A 342 31.87 36.87 -5.13
N TRP A 343 32.60 37.97 -5.22
CA TRP A 343 33.94 38.04 -5.84
C TRP A 343 35.05 38.38 -4.83
N ASP A 344 34.72 38.42 -3.53
CA ASP A 344 35.72 38.52 -2.46
C ASP A 344 36.36 37.16 -2.21
N LEU A 345 37.65 37.05 -2.53
CA LEU A 345 38.39 35.78 -2.45
C LEU A 345 38.62 35.31 -1.01
N GLU A 346 38.81 36.21 -0.05
CA GLU A 346 39.04 35.83 1.36
C GLU A 346 37.74 35.39 2.03
N GLU A 347 36.64 36.07 1.71
CA GLU A 347 35.30 35.68 2.16
C GLU A 347 34.91 34.34 1.54
N TYR A 348 35.22 34.12 0.26
CA TYR A 348 34.93 32.88 -0.44
C TYR A 348 35.74 31.69 0.10
N GLU A 349 37.04 31.86 0.37
CA GLU A 349 37.86 30.78 0.93
C GLU A 349 37.32 30.32 2.29
N ARG A 350 36.96 31.27 3.17
CA ARG A 350 36.44 30.97 4.51
C ARG A 350 35.00 30.45 4.50
N GLY A 351 34.13 31.07 3.73
CA GLY A 351 32.69 30.83 3.76
C GLY A 351 32.19 29.78 2.76
N PHE A 352 33.00 29.42 1.76
CA PHE A 352 32.66 28.38 0.79
C PHE A 352 33.63 27.19 0.84
N VAL A 353 34.93 27.43 0.67
CA VAL A 353 35.91 26.32 0.49
C VAL A 353 36.04 25.46 1.74
N ALA A 354 36.15 26.06 2.92
CA ALA A 354 36.24 25.31 4.17
C ALA A 354 34.97 24.48 4.48
N PRO A 355 33.75 25.05 4.47
CA PRO A 355 32.51 24.27 4.62
C PRO A 355 32.34 23.18 3.57
N TYR A 356 32.66 23.47 2.31
CA TYR A 356 32.58 22.48 1.23
C TYR A 356 33.48 21.27 1.51
N ARG A 357 34.72 21.48 1.99
CA ARG A 357 35.64 20.40 2.34
C ARG A 357 35.14 19.57 3.53
N GLN A 358 34.45 20.19 4.50
CA GLN A 358 33.86 19.46 5.63
C GLN A 358 32.76 18.51 5.14
N VAL A 359 31.83 19.02 4.32
CA VAL A 359 30.77 18.17 3.73
C VAL A 359 31.37 17.11 2.81
N GLN A 360 32.45 17.42 2.08
CA GLN A 360 33.14 16.45 1.22
C GLN A 360 33.81 15.34 2.03
N HIS A 361 34.44 15.68 3.16
CA HIS A 361 35.05 14.70 4.06
C HIS A 361 33.99 13.80 4.69
N LEU A 362 32.87 14.38 5.12
CA LEU A 362 31.71 13.62 5.62
C LEU A 362 31.20 12.63 4.56
N GLN A 363 31.04 13.05 3.30
CA GLN A 363 30.65 12.12 2.22
C GLN A 363 31.68 11.01 2.02
N GLN A 364 32.97 11.32 2.07
CA GLN A 364 34.03 10.31 1.93
C GLN A 364 33.98 9.28 3.06
N GLN A 365 33.73 9.70 4.30
CA GLN A 365 33.56 8.78 5.43
C GLN A 365 32.36 7.84 5.24
N LEU A 366 31.25 8.36 4.72
CA LEU A 366 30.05 7.57 4.40
C LEU A 366 30.30 6.59 3.25
N ASP A 367 31.09 6.98 2.25
CA ASP A 367 31.48 6.10 1.14
C ASP A 367 32.40 4.96 1.63
N GLU A 368 33.31 5.26 2.57
CA GLU A 368 34.24 4.29 3.17
C GLU A 368 33.55 3.34 4.15
N SER A 369 32.63 3.82 4.99
CA SER A 369 31.87 2.99 5.94
C SER A 369 30.74 2.22 5.24
N GLY A 370 30.18 2.79 4.18
CA GLY A 370 28.99 2.28 3.50
C GLY A 370 27.69 2.52 4.28
N GLU A 371 27.72 3.34 5.32
CA GLU A 371 26.56 3.71 6.14
C GLU A 371 25.74 4.83 5.49
N GLU A 372 24.48 4.96 5.88
CA GLU A 372 23.66 6.13 5.55
C GLU A 372 23.93 7.27 6.56
N PRO A 373 23.83 8.55 6.14
CA PRO A 373 24.09 9.67 7.04
C PRO A 373 23.08 9.71 8.18
N THR A 374 23.55 9.94 9.41
CA THR A 374 22.67 10.17 10.57
C THR A 374 21.94 11.51 10.45
N LYS A 375 20.90 11.70 11.26
CA LYS A 375 20.17 12.99 11.30
C LYS A 375 21.10 14.16 11.61
N GLU A 376 22.04 13.97 12.53
CA GLU A 376 23.03 14.97 12.92
C GLU A 376 23.96 15.31 11.75
N GLN A 377 24.46 14.30 11.03
CA GLN A 377 25.31 14.49 9.85
C GLN A 377 24.55 15.18 8.70
N MET A 378 23.27 14.82 8.49
CA MET A 378 22.41 15.50 7.53
C MET A 378 22.19 16.97 7.90
N GLN A 379 21.93 17.24 9.18
CA GLN A 379 21.77 18.61 9.68
C GLN A 379 23.05 19.42 9.52
N GLU A 380 24.22 18.85 9.85
CA GLU A 380 25.53 19.48 9.66
C GLU A 380 25.77 19.84 8.19
N ALA A 381 25.48 18.92 7.27
CA ALA A 381 25.61 19.19 5.83
C ALA A 381 24.69 20.32 5.34
N LEU A 382 23.44 20.38 5.83
CA LEU A 382 22.48 21.44 5.50
C LEU A 382 22.90 22.80 6.06
N GLU A 383 23.46 22.83 7.27
CA GLU A 383 24.00 24.04 7.91
C GLU A 383 25.18 24.61 7.11
N HIS A 384 26.12 23.74 6.72
CA HIS A 384 27.23 24.13 5.85
C HIS A 384 26.75 24.61 4.48
N LEU A 385 25.74 23.97 3.89
CA LEU A 385 25.15 24.44 2.63
C LEU A 385 24.57 25.85 2.76
N ARG A 386 23.86 26.13 3.85
CA ARG A 386 23.34 27.48 4.13
C ARG A 386 24.48 28.49 4.19
N GLN A 387 25.56 28.20 4.91
CA GLN A 387 26.73 29.06 4.98
C GLN A 387 27.36 29.31 3.59
N MET A 388 27.46 28.27 2.76
CA MET A 388 27.96 28.37 1.39
C MET A 388 27.07 29.26 0.51
N PHE A 389 25.74 29.15 0.64
CA PHE A 389 24.79 29.99 -0.09
C PHE A 389 24.84 31.46 0.33
N VAL A 390 24.93 31.75 1.64
CA VAL A 390 25.13 33.10 2.16
C VAL A 390 26.41 33.69 1.59
N THR A 391 27.52 32.94 1.63
CA THR A 391 28.82 33.38 1.09
C THR A 391 28.76 33.66 -0.41
N LYS A 392 28.03 32.83 -1.17
CA LYS A 392 27.80 33.02 -2.61
C LYS A 392 26.82 34.15 -2.93
N ARG A 393 26.20 34.79 -1.93
CA ARG A 393 25.14 35.79 -2.07
C ARG A 393 23.97 35.27 -2.91
N VAL A 394 23.55 34.03 -2.62
CA VAL A 394 22.38 33.42 -3.25
C VAL A 394 21.11 34.07 -2.69
N PRO A 395 20.16 34.53 -3.53
CA PRO A 395 18.89 35.08 -3.07
C PRO A 395 18.14 34.09 -2.16
N GLU A 396 17.51 34.57 -1.09
CA GLU A 396 16.84 33.73 -0.10
C GLU A 396 15.81 32.77 -0.71
N GLN A 397 15.01 33.25 -1.66
CA GLN A 397 14.04 32.43 -2.38
C GLN A 397 14.72 31.26 -3.12
N GLU A 398 15.85 31.51 -3.79
CA GLU A 398 16.63 30.46 -4.47
C GLU A 398 17.22 29.47 -3.44
N GLN A 399 17.60 29.93 -2.24
CA GLN A 399 18.06 29.03 -1.16
C GLN A 399 16.94 28.12 -0.69
N GLN A 400 15.75 28.67 -0.40
CA GLN A 400 14.57 27.90 0.05
C GLN A 400 14.17 26.84 -0.98
N GLU A 401 14.11 27.21 -2.26
CA GLU A 401 13.82 26.27 -3.35
C GLU A 401 14.84 25.12 -3.41
N ARG A 402 16.14 25.42 -3.23
CA ARG A 402 17.20 24.40 -3.20
C ARG A 402 17.07 23.47 -2.00
N PHE A 403 16.79 23.99 -0.81
CA PHE A 403 16.57 23.14 0.37
C PHE A 403 15.34 22.25 0.18
N ALA A 404 14.21 22.81 -0.28
CA ALA A 404 13.01 22.04 -0.56
C ALA A 404 13.26 20.93 -1.60
N GLU A 405 14.03 21.23 -2.66
CA GLU A 405 14.42 20.25 -3.67
C GLU A 405 15.25 19.11 -3.08
N ILE A 406 16.28 19.42 -2.28
CA ILE A 406 17.14 18.41 -1.63
C ILE A 406 16.32 17.51 -0.72
N LEU A 407 15.51 18.09 0.16
CA LEU A 407 14.71 17.34 1.13
C LEU A 407 13.68 16.45 0.43
N ARG A 408 13.04 16.96 -0.63
CA ARG A 408 12.09 16.18 -1.44
C ARG A 408 12.78 15.02 -2.17
N LEU A 409 13.94 15.26 -2.79
CA LEU A 409 14.67 14.24 -3.57
C LEU A 409 15.31 13.15 -2.70
N THR A 410 15.50 13.43 -1.41
CA THR A 410 16.08 12.51 -0.44
C THR A 410 15.04 11.92 0.51
N GLY A 411 13.77 12.34 0.41
CA GLY A 411 12.70 11.86 1.28
C GLY A 411 12.81 12.34 2.73
N THR A 412 13.48 13.46 2.99
CA THR A 412 13.79 13.96 4.34
C THR A 412 13.00 15.22 4.73
N THR A 413 11.95 15.57 3.98
CA THR A 413 11.13 16.77 4.21
C THR A 413 10.56 16.86 5.63
N GLU A 414 10.02 15.78 6.17
CA GLU A 414 9.39 15.81 7.51
C GLU A 414 10.43 15.98 8.63
N LEU A 415 11.60 15.36 8.48
CA LEU A 415 12.71 15.45 9.44
C LEU A 415 13.23 16.88 9.64
N PHE A 416 13.06 17.71 8.60
CA PHE A 416 13.69 19.02 8.45
C PHE A 416 12.69 20.11 8.07
N SER A 417 11.41 19.92 8.39
CA SER A 417 10.34 20.88 8.09
C SER A 417 10.59 22.28 8.67
N SER A 418 11.26 22.38 9.81
CA SER A 418 11.67 23.66 10.42
C SER A 418 12.68 24.47 9.60
N LEU A 419 13.48 23.82 8.74
CA LEU A 419 14.40 24.50 7.82
C LEU A 419 13.65 25.19 6.67
N LEU A 420 12.46 24.70 6.31
CA LEU A 420 11.61 25.26 5.25
C LEU A 420 10.68 26.37 5.77
N GLN A 421 10.42 26.42 7.08
CA GLN A 421 9.53 27.39 7.72
C GLN A 421 10.20 28.71 8.12
N GLN A 422 11.47 28.93 7.76
CA GLN A 422 12.09 30.25 7.92
C GLN A 422 11.57 31.20 6.83
N GLU A 423 10.31 31.62 6.95
CA GLU A 423 9.76 32.79 6.26
C GLU A 423 9.60 33.95 7.25
N SER A 424 10.28 35.05 6.89
CA SER A 424 9.79 36.44 6.99
C SER A 424 9.46 36.99 8.38
N HIS A 425 10.45 37.61 9.00
CA HIS A 425 10.24 38.81 9.83
C HIS A 425 10.52 40.07 9.03
#